data_AF-A0A1W9RQS6-F1
#
_entry.id   AF-A0A1W9RQS6-F1
#
_cell.length_a   1.000
_cell.length_b   1.000
_cell.length_c   1.000
_cell.angle_alpha   90.00
_cell.angle_beta   90.00
_cell.angle_gamma   90.00
#
_symmetry.space_group_name_H-M   'P 1'
#
loop_
_entity.id
_entity.type
_entity.pdbx_description
1 polymer ?
#
loop_
_entity_poly.entity_id
_entity_poly.type
_entity_poly.pdbx_seq_one_letter_code
_entity_poly.pdbx_strand_id
1 'polypeptide(L)'
;MANLVGIDVGSYITKVVLIERRRTKKALVKFFSFKTPYTSNFSLDHKEFINQLTSFLPPRKWERVYVGINTCFSPITVLTLDLPKMRKRELNIAVINEARRKVIPPPELDTIFEYAILEEEIVERKARYKILVIRTERNFIDEIMRIFDIFPEASPVFISPLCFTFSNLFLAHLPFINKDIASIDIGFTSMDISIFQKGKLSFYRNIKFGLKDIISHFSESLGLKFEETEALIKKEGIPQIDIDLSDRVKIAEEIMRQKYEISQKVSEERVNILELRMLWQTEIERIVQEIRRTFVYYKQQEKRNVEGLIFLGGASQIKGLVSFLDTQIGGEILPLDLLIKENIEVDSEFEKEIPTFASSVSIALSIPLAKKEEATINFLPVSLKKREYRLIRQIEAIVIGAILLVFSFLGWMKLSVENIALKNKLEKIEKKLKGTPLLLTTLENFKEKELVIKRRSKVVDYLLKERRNFAHFLEILPDLVPKEIFLLSLKIEKVESQTLNSQEISQLDNNLQQNPQDTSQDFPSSESIYEKQKSKYILKIEGATFSNYETLIKITREFKKRMEESGYFKNIHLKLPSLEKISPVIEKEKIVLTEVRFRKFSLEAEIAE
;
A
#
# COMPACT_ATOMS: atom_id res chain seq x y z
N MET A 1 30.01 10.17 -11.73
CA MET A 1 31.15 9.32 -12.13
C MET A 1 31.02 8.03 -11.34
N ALA A 2 31.21 6.88 -11.96
CA ALA A 2 31.15 5.59 -11.29
C ALA A 2 32.50 4.89 -11.48
N ASN A 3 33.03 4.32 -10.40
CA ASN A 3 34.25 3.52 -10.44
C ASN A 3 33.86 2.05 -10.47
N LEU A 4 34.32 1.34 -11.49
CA LEU A 4 33.98 -0.05 -11.75
C LEU A 4 35.24 -0.88 -11.52
N VAL A 5 35.18 -1.85 -10.61
CA VAL A 5 36.25 -2.80 -10.39
C VAL A 5 35.83 -4.15 -10.95
N GLY A 6 36.61 -4.67 -11.89
CA GLY A 6 36.44 -6.02 -12.41
C GLY A 6 37.50 -6.93 -11.83
N ILE A 7 37.07 -8.03 -11.22
CA ILE A 7 37.95 -9.05 -10.64
C ILE A 7 37.73 -10.34 -11.40
N ASP A 8 38.75 -10.81 -12.09
CA ASP A 8 38.80 -12.14 -12.70
C ASP A 8 39.54 -13.09 -11.76
N VAL A 9 38.80 -13.95 -11.07
CA VAL A 9 39.36 -14.95 -10.16
C VAL A 9 39.72 -16.19 -10.98
N GLY A 10 40.93 -16.19 -11.54
CA GLY A 10 41.49 -17.31 -12.27
C GLY A 10 42.01 -18.42 -11.36
N SER A 11 42.22 -19.62 -11.92
CA SER A 11 42.76 -20.77 -11.19
C SER A 11 44.27 -20.69 -10.87
N TYR A 12 44.95 -19.65 -11.37
CA TYR A 12 46.39 -19.44 -11.19
C TYR A 12 46.74 -17.99 -10.87
N ILE A 13 46.14 -17.05 -11.63
CA ILE A 13 46.34 -15.61 -11.49
C ILE A 13 44.97 -14.93 -11.39
N THR A 14 44.83 -14.11 -10.37
CA THR A 14 43.71 -13.18 -10.21
C THR A 14 44.07 -11.86 -10.87
N LYS A 15 43.15 -11.31 -11.65
CA LYS A 15 43.35 -10.06 -12.39
C LYS A 15 42.32 -9.05 -11.95
N VAL A 16 42.76 -7.83 -11.71
CA VAL A 16 41.94 -6.74 -11.19
C VAL A 16 42.13 -5.52 -12.06
N VAL A 17 41.02 -4.91 -12.47
CA VAL A 17 41.02 -3.63 -13.20
C VAL A 17 40.12 -2.64 -12.51
N LEU A 18 40.48 -1.36 -12.59
CA LEU A 18 39.68 -0.22 -12.18
C LEU A 18 39.39 0.63 -13.42
N ILE A 19 38.11 0.77 -13.75
CA ILE A 19 37.62 1.59 -14.85
C ILE A 19 36.81 2.75 -14.28
N GLU A 20 37.15 3.97 -14.67
CA GLU A 20 36.35 5.15 -14.36
C GLU A 20 35.34 5.38 -15.49
N ARG A 21 34.05 5.37 -15.16
CA ARG A 21 32.97 5.73 -16.07
C ARG A 21 32.54 7.18 -15.86
N ARG A 22 32.82 8.00 -16.86
CA ARG A 22 32.25 9.35 -17.06
C ARG A 22 31.04 9.24 -18.00
N ARG A 23 30.27 10.34 -18.14
CA ARG A 23 28.96 10.32 -18.85
C ARG A 23 29.00 9.60 -20.20
N THR A 24 30.00 9.87 -21.03
CA THR A 24 30.14 9.32 -22.38
C THR A 24 31.44 8.55 -22.59
N LYS A 25 32.39 8.63 -21.66
CA LYS A 25 33.73 8.04 -21.77
C LYS A 25 33.99 7.09 -20.62
N LYS A 26 34.67 5.99 -20.91
CA LYS A 26 35.16 5.03 -19.93
C LYS A 26 36.67 4.96 -20.10
N ALA A 27 37.42 5.01 -19.02
CA ALA A 27 38.88 4.96 -19.07
C ALA A 27 39.40 3.94 -18.06
N LEU A 28 40.37 3.14 -18.46
CA LEU A 28 41.13 2.33 -17.53
C LEU A 28 42.01 3.24 -16.69
N VAL A 29 41.94 3.08 -15.37
CA VAL A 29 42.71 3.90 -14.41
C VAL A 29 43.85 3.10 -13.79
N LYS A 30 43.61 1.83 -13.50
CA LYS A 30 44.59 0.96 -12.84
C LYS A 30 44.30 -0.50 -13.18
N PHE A 31 45.34 -1.30 -13.32
CA PHE A 31 45.24 -2.75 -13.42
C PHE A 31 46.28 -3.41 -12.51
N PHE A 32 46.05 -4.65 -12.12
CA PHE A 32 46.91 -5.40 -11.21
C PHE A 32 46.62 -6.90 -11.32
N SER A 33 47.65 -7.72 -11.19
CA SER A 33 47.49 -9.17 -11.14
C SER A 33 48.37 -9.77 -10.06
N PHE A 34 47.89 -10.84 -9.43
CA PHE A 34 48.63 -11.58 -8.42
C PHE A 34 48.35 -13.07 -8.54
N LYS A 35 49.28 -13.90 -8.04
CA LYS A 35 49.06 -15.35 -7.94
C LYS A 35 47.83 -15.60 -7.07
N THR A 36 46.86 -16.34 -7.59
CA THR A 36 45.66 -16.66 -6.81
C THR A 36 46.07 -17.54 -5.63
N PRO A 37 45.81 -17.11 -4.37
CA PRO A 37 46.32 -17.77 -3.19
C PRO A 37 45.47 -18.99 -2.85
N TYR A 38 45.57 -20.05 -3.65
CA TYR A 38 44.98 -21.34 -3.35
C TYR A 38 45.84 -22.08 -2.31
N THR A 39 45.18 -22.65 -1.31
CA THR A 39 45.80 -23.57 -0.35
C THR A 39 46.06 -24.93 -0.98
N SER A 40 46.79 -25.81 -0.28
CA SER A 40 47.03 -27.19 -0.72
C SER A 40 45.76 -28.00 -0.97
N ASN A 41 44.63 -27.61 -0.36
CA ASN A 41 43.33 -28.25 -0.52
C ASN A 41 42.48 -27.63 -1.64
N PHE A 42 43.08 -26.80 -2.50
CA PHE A 42 42.40 -26.06 -3.57
C PHE A 42 41.31 -25.08 -3.11
N SER A 43 41.26 -24.73 -1.82
CA SER A 43 40.42 -23.64 -1.32
C SER A 43 41.17 -22.33 -1.31
N LEU A 44 40.48 -21.22 -1.47
CA LEU A 44 41.08 -19.90 -1.50
C LEU A 44 41.47 -19.42 -0.08
N ASP A 45 42.70 -18.92 0.08
CA ASP A 45 43.10 -18.19 1.28
C ASP A 45 42.49 -16.78 1.24
N HIS A 46 41.41 -16.59 1.99
CA HIS A 46 40.68 -15.33 2.01
C HIS A 46 41.53 -14.17 2.53
N LYS A 47 42.41 -14.41 3.53
CA LYS A 47 43.20 -13.32 4.13
C LYS A 47 44.22 -12.81 3.15
N GLU A 48 44.97 -13.72 2.53
CA GLU A 48 45.96 -13.32 1.52
C GLU A 48 45.29 -12.68 0.31
N PHE A 49 44.14 -13.19 -0.13
CA PHE A 49 43.38 -12.57 -1.21
C PHE A 49 42.98 -11.11 -0.88
N ILE A 50 42.48 -10.87 0.33
CA ILE A 50 42.12 -9.52 0.80
C ILE A 50 43.35 -8.62 0.93
N ASN A 51 44.50 -9.14 1.39
CA ASN A 51 45.76 -8.39 1.43
C ASN A 51 46.16 -7.91 0.01
N GLN A 52 46.03 -8.77 -0.99
CA GLN A 52 46.31 -8.42 -2.38
C GLN A 52 45.30 -7.41 -2.95
N LEU A 53 44.01 -7.49 -2.58
CA LEU A 53 43.03 -6.47 -2.97
C LEU A 53 43.30 -5.11 -2.30
N THR A 54 43.72 -5.12 -1.03
CA THR A 54 44.00 -3.89 -0.28
C THR A 54 45.31 -3.22 -0.71
N SER A 55 46.26 -3.97 -1.27
CA SER A 55 47.44 -3.43 -1.96
C SER A 55 47.06 -2.75 -3.29
N PHE A 56 46.04 -3.26 -3.99
CA PHE A 56 45.51 -2.65 -5.21
C PHE A 56 44.79 -1.33 -4.91
N LEU A 57 43.89 -1.31 -3.94
CA LEU A 57 43.16 -0.12 -3.52
C LEU A 57 43.02 -0.08 -1.99
N PRO A 58 43.23 1.08 -1.34
CA PRO A 58 43.04 1.19 0.10
C PRO A 58 41.56 0.97 0.48
N PRO A 59 41.26 0.37 1.65
CA PRO A 59 39.89 0.02 2.08
C PRO A 59 38.84 1.12 1.86
N ARG A 60 39.16 2.37 2.23
CA ARG A 60 38.24 3.53 2.06
C ARG A 60 37.81 3.80 0.62
N LYS A 61 38.60 3.41 -0.38
CA LYS A 61 38.23 3.59 -1.79
C LYS A 61 37.26 2.52 -2.26
N TRP A 62 37.31 1.30 -1.69
CA TRP A 62 36.42 0.20 -2.06
C TRP A 62 34.95 0.51 -1.78
N GLU A 63 34.65 1.26 -0.71
CA GLU A 63 33.28 1.71 -0.40
C GLU A 63 32.61 2.53 -1.52
N ARG A 64 33.40 3.04 -2.47
CA ARG A 64 32.95 3.92 -3.57
C ARG A 64 33.11 3.28 -4.94
N VAL A 65 33.38 1.97 -5.02
CA VAL A 65 33.47 1.25 -6.28
C VAL A 65 32.38 0.19 -6.38
N TYR A 66 31.96 -0.09 -7.60
CA TYR A 66 31.10 -1.23 -7.91
C TYR A 66 31.99 -2.41 -8.29
N VAL A 67 31.86 -3.52 -7.59
CA VAL A 67 32.70 -4.72 -7.82
C VAL A 67 31.93 -5.76 -8.63
N GLY A 68 32.51 -6.13 -9.77
CA GLY A 68 32.07 -7.23 -10.62
C GLY A 68 33.08 -8.37 -10.57
N ILE A 69 32.60 -9.60 -10.44
CA ILE A 69 33.46 -10.80 -10.31
C ILE A 69 33.18 -11.79 -11.43
N ASN A 70 34.24 -12.21 -12.10
CA ASN A 70 34.24 -13.36 -12.99
C ASN A 70 34.79 -14.58 -12.22
N THR A 71 34.04 -15.68 -12.27
CA THR A 71 34.38 -16.94 -11.59
C THR A 71 34.85 -17.95 -12.62
N CYS A 72 36.15 -18.03 -12.87
CA CYS A 72 36.73 -18.90 -13.91
C CYS A 72 36.99 -20.35 -13.48
N PHE A 73 36.84 -20.70 -12.20
CA PHE A 73 37.16 -22.04 -11.68
C PHE A 73 35.92 -22.91 -11.39
N SER A 74 34.73 -22.46 -11.79
CA SER A 74 33.49 -23.22 -11.61
C SER A 74 33.11 -23.99 -12.87
N PRO A 75 32.55 -25.21 -12.78
CA PRO A 75 32.01 -25.91 -13.93
C PRO A 75 30.79 -25.14 -14.46
N ILE A 76 31.00 -24.40 -15.54
CA ILE A 76 29.95 -23.66 -16.25
C ILE A 76 29.35 -24.56 -17.32
N THR A 77 28.03 -24.56 -17.43
CA THR A 77 27.32 -25.17 -18.56
C THR A 77 26.33 -24.18 -19.12
N VAL A 78 26.30 -24.03 -20.43
CA VAL A 78 25.41 -23.12 -21.13
C VAL A 78 24.48 -23.93 -22.02
N LEU A 79 23.22 -23.55 -22.04
CA LEU A 79 22.20 -24.21 -22.84
C LEU A 79 21.18 -23.17 -23.33
N THR A 80 20.61 -23.44 -24.50
CA THR A 80 19.57 -22.60 -25.10
C THR A 80 18.23 -23.33 -25.05
N LEU A 81 17.18 -22.66 -24.59
CA LEU A 81 15.82 -23.19 -24.48
C LEU A 81 14.85 -22.35 -25.29
N ASP A 82 13.94 -23.02 -25.99
CA ASP A 82 12.82 -22.39 -26.67
C ASP A 82 11.54 -22.64 -25.88
N LEU A 83 11.03 -21.62 -25.19
CA LEU A 83 9.84 -21.72 -24.34
C LEU A 83 8.75 -20.75 -24.80
N PRO A 84 7.45 -21.06 -24.60
CA PRO A 84 6.39 -20.11 -24.91
C PRO A 84 6.47 -18.88 -24.00
N LYS A 85 6.02 -17.72 -24.51
CA LYS A 85 5.94 -16.49 -23.74
C LYS A 85 4.94 -16.64 -22.58
N MET A 86 5.39 -16.36 -21.37
CA MET A 86 4.62 -16.49 -20.13
C MET A 86 5.02 -15.42 -19.11
N ARG A 87 4.33 -15.36 -17.96
CA ARG A 87 4.66 -14.37 -16.91
C ARG A 87 6.02 -14.68 -16.28
N LYS A 88 6.77 -13.67 -15.84
CA LYS A 88 8.14 -13.81 -15.28
C LYS A 88 8.29 -14.91 -14.22
N ARG A 89 7.31 -15.08 -13.33
CA ARG A 89 7.34 -16.14 -12.29
C ARG A 89 7.20 -17.54 -12.88
N GLU A 90 6.26 -17.72 -13.80
CA GLU A 90 6.05 -18.98 -14.51
C GLU A 90 7.26 -19.31 -15.39
N LEU A 91 7.80 -18.31 -16.08
CA LEU A 91 8.99 -18.44 -16.93
C LEU A 91 10.18 -18.95 -16.13
N ASN A 92 10.43 -18.37 -14.96
CA ASN A 92 11.50 -18.81 -14.08
C ASN A 92 11.38 -20.30 -13.71
N ILE A 93 10.17 -20.76 -13.37
CA ILE A 93 9.93 -22.16 -13.02
C ILE A 93 10.13 -23.07 -14.25
N ALA A 94 9.58 -22.68 -15.40
CA ALA A 94 9.69 -23.44 -16.65
C ALA A 94 11.15 -23.56 -17.12
N VAL A 95 11.90 -22.46 -17.12
CA VAL A 95 13.31 -22.40 -17.50
C VAL A 95 14.14 -23.33 -16.62
N ILE A 96 14.02 -23.22 -15.29
CA ILE A 96 14.81 -24.04 -14.36
C ILE A 96 14.47 -25.52 -14.51
N ASN A 97 13.19 -25.88 -14.64
CA ASN A 97 12.77 -27.28 -14.80
C ASN A 97 13.28 -27.89 -16.10
N GLU A 98 13.16 -27.15 -17.20
CA GLU A 98 13.61 -27.60 -18.52
C GLU A 98 15.14 -27.68 -18.59
N ALA A 99 15.85 -26.70 -18.00
CA ALA A 99 17.30 -26.72 -17.88
C ALA A 99 17.77 -27.95 -17.08
N ARG A 100 17.16 -28.23 -15.91
CA ARG A 100 17.51 -29.41 -15.10
C ARG A 100 17.36 -30.73 -15.84
N ARG A 101 16.40 -30.83 -16.77
CA ARG A 101 16.19 -32.03 -17.60
C ARG A 101 17.22 -32.17 -18.72
N LYS A 102 17.67 -31.06 -19.30
CA LYS A 102 18.55 -31.03 -20.48
C LYS A 102 20.04 -30.99 -20.15
N VAL A 103 20.43 -30.52 -18.96
CA VAL A 103 21.83 -30.50 -18.55
C VAL A 103 22.34 -31.93 -18.37
N ILE A 104 23.52 -32.19 -18.93
CA ILE A 104 24.26 -33.44 -18.78
C ILE A 104 25.68 -33.09 -18.33
N PRO A 105 26.19 -33.67 -17.22
CA PRO A 105 25.51 -34.63 -16.35
C PRO A 105 24.34 -34.00 -15.56
N PRO A 106 23.39 -34.80 -15.06
CA PRO A 106 22.28 -34.29 -14.26
C PRO A 106 22.78 -33.40 -13.11
N PRO A 107 22.15 -32.24 -12.88
CA PRO A 107 22.60 -31.29 -11.86
C PRO A 107 22.40 -31.82 -10.44
N GLU A 108 23.35 -31.53 -9.56
CA GLU A 108 23.28 -31.84 -8.14
C GLU A 108 22.30 -30.90 -7.39
N LEU A 109 22.17 -31.09 -6.06
CA LEU A 109 21.29 -30.27 -5.21
C LEU A 109 21.76 -28.80 -5.15
N ASP A 110 23.07 -28.57 -5.08
CA ASP A 110 23.67 -27.25 -4.90
C ASP A 110 23.84 -26.46 -6.21
N THR A 111 23.26 -26.95 -7.29
CA THR A 111 23.31 -26.28 -8.58
C THR A 111 22.41 -25.06 -8.64
N ILE A 112 22.97 -23.98 -9.17
CA ILE A 112 22.25 -22.74 -9.47
C ILE A 112 22.15 -22.51 -10.97
N PHE A 113 21.04 -21.89 -11.37
CA PHE A 113 20.73 -21.55 -12.75
C PHE A 113 20.35 -20.08 -12.82
N GLU A 114 20.95 -19.36 -13.76
CA GLU A 114 20.56 -18.01 -14.14
C GLU A 114 20.29 -17.99 -15.64
N TYR A 115 19.42 -17.10 -16.09
CA TYR A 115 19.03 -17.06 -17.50
C TYR A 115 18.84 -15.63 -18.02
N ALA A 116 19.05 -15.50 -19.32
CA ALA A 116 18.80 -14.29 -20.09
C ALA A 116 17.87 -14.63 -21.27
N ILE A 117 16.90 -13.76 -21.53
CA ILE A 117 16.08 -13.87 -22.75
C ILE A 117 16.91 -13.29 -23.89
N LEU A 118 17.26 -14.11 -24.88
CA LEU A 118 18.04 -13.67 -26.03
C LEU A 118 17.16 -12.93 -27.05
N GLU A 119 16.05 -13.56 -27.43
CA GLU A 119 15.16 -13.11 -28.49
C GLU A 119 13.69 -13.50 -28.18
N GLU A 120 12.76 -12.69 -28.69
CA GLU A 120 11.32 -13.03 -28.74
C GLU A 120 10.95 -13.27 -30.21
N GLU A 121 10.54 -14.50 -30.52
CA GLU A 121 10.14 -14.91 -31.87
C GLU A 121 8.65 -15.25 -31.90
N ILE A 122 7.99 -14.94 -33.01
CA ILE A 122 6.59 -15.35 -33.25
C ILE A 122 6.62 -16.55 -34.19
N VAL A 123 6.46 -17.75 -33.64
CA VAL A 123 6.39 -19.00 -34.39
C VAL A 123 4.95 -19.50 -34.35
N GLU A 124 4.34 -19.77 -35.50
CA GLU A 124 2.97 -20.32 -35.60
C GLU A 124 1.91 -19.50 -34.81
N ARG A 125 1.98 -18.16 -34.91
CA ARG A 125 1.12 -17.20 -34.16
C ARG A 125 1.23 -17.27 -32.63
N LYS A 126 2.23 -17.95 -32.07
CA LYS A 126 2.55 -17.95 -30.64
C LYS A 126 3.90 -17.29 -30.41
N ALA A 127 3.94 -16.33 -29.50
CA ALA A 127 5.21 -15.75 -29.06
C ALA A 127 6.00 -16.78 -28.24
N ARG A 128 7.25 -17.00 -28.60
CA ARG A 128 8.23 -17.85 -27.92
C ARG A 128 9.45 -17.01 -27.55
N TYR A 129 10.08 -17.39 -26.45
CA TYR A 129 11.37 -16.87 -26.02
C TYR A 129 12.47 -17.87 -26.34
N LYS A 130 13.53 -17.39 -27.00
CA LYS A 130 14.82 -18.07 -27.04
C LYS A 130 15.60 -17.63 -25.81
N ILE A 131 15.93 -18.56 -24.93
CA ILE A 131 16.45 -18.27 -23.58
C ILE A 131 17.81 -18.93 -23.43
N LEU A 132 18.81 -18.13 -23.08
CA LEU A 132 20.13 -18.60 -22.66
C LEU A 132 20.07 -18.92 -21.17
N VAL A 133 20.45 -20.13 -20.79
CA VAL A 133 20.56 -20.53 -19.38
C VAL A 133 22.00 -20.90 -19.11
N ILE A 134 22.53 -20.39 -18.01
CA ILE A 134 23.85 -20.75 -17.51
C ILE A 134 23.71 -21.41 -16.14
N ARG A 135 24.38 -22.54 -16.00
CA ARG A 135 24.48 -23.35 -14.79
C ARG A 135 25.87 -23.20 -14.19
N THR A 136 25.92 -23.16 -12.86
CA THR A 136 27.14 -23.28 -12.04
C THR A 136 26.78 -23.91 -10.69
N GLU A 137 27.76 -24.19 -9.83
CA GLU A 137 27.53 -24.75 -8.49
C GLU A 137 27.61 -23.66 -7.42
N ARG A 138 26.70 -23.71 -6.45
CA ARG A 138 26.59 -22.73 -5.35
C ARG A 138 27.87 -22.62 -4.53
N ASN A 139 28.58 -23.72 -4.32
CA ASN A 139 29.79 -23.74 -3.48
C ASN A 139 30.86 -22.74 -3.96
N PHE A 140 31.02 -22.56 -5.28
CA PHE A 140 31.97 -21.59 -5.84
C PHE A 140 31.55 -20.15 -5.58
N ILE A 141 30.25 -19.86 -5.70
CA ILE A 141 29.71 -18.53 -5.40
C ILE A 141 29.86 -18.25 -3.91
N ASP A 142 29.52 -19.22 -3.06
CA ASP A 142 29.60 -19.06 -1.61
C ASP A 142 31.06 -18.89 -1.14
N GLU A 143 32.03 -19.58 -1.74
CA GLU A 143 33.46 -19.37 -1.46
C GLU A 143 33.90 -17.94 -1.78
N ILE A 144 33.52 -17.41 -2.94
CA ILE A 144 33.77 -16.01 -3.30
C ILE A 144 33.09 -15.07 -2.30
N MET A 145 31.83 -15.33 -1.94
CA MET A 145 31.08 -14.48 -1.02
C MET A 145 31.73 -14.41 0.37
N ARG A 146 32.31 -15.50 0.87
CA ARG A 146 33.01 -15.52 2.17
C ARG A 146 34.18 -14.53 2.24
N ILE A 147 34.86 -14.27 1.12
CA ILE A 147 35.92 -13.25 1.05
C ILE A 147 35.33 -11.88 1.38
N PHE A 148 34.18 -11.57 0.79
CA PHE A 148 33.52 -10.27 0.91
C PHE A 148 32.62 -10.14 2.15
N ASP A 149 32.32 -11.25 2.82
CA ASP A 149 31.80 -11.22 4.19
C ASP A 149 32.89 -10.74 5.18
N ILE A 150 34.16 -11.06 4.92
CA ILE A 150 35.32 -10.59 5.70
C ILE A 150 35.75 -9.18 5.26
N PHE A 151 35.59 -8.84 3.98
CA PHE A 151 35.91 -7.52 3.41
C PHE A 151 34.65 -6.82 2.85
N PRO A 152 33.74 -6.35 3.73
CA PRO A 152 32.43 -5.82 3.34
C PRO A 152 32.51 -4.53 2.51
N GLU A 153 33.60 -3.76 2.61
CA GLU A 153 33.82 -2.53 1.85
C GLU A 153 33.88 -2.78 0.34
N ALA A 154 34.25 -3.99 -0.09
CA ALA A 154 34.36 -4.39 -1.49
C ALA A 154 33.24 -5.33 -1.95
N SER A 155 32.09 -5.35 -1.27
CA SER A 155 31.01 -6.30 -1.55
C SER A 155 30.60 -6.31 -3.03
N PRO A 156 30.56 -7.49 -3.69
CA PRO A 156 30.24 -7.59 -5.11
C PRO A 156 28.79 -7.21 -5.38
N VAL A 157 28.58 -6.48 -6.48
CA VAL A 157 27.25 -6.15 -7.01
C VAL A 157 26.89 -7.01 -8.21
N PHE A 158 27.88 -7.68 -8.81
CA PHE A 158 27.70 -8.48 -10.01
C PHE A 158 28.65 -9.67 -10.00
N ILE A 159 28.12 -10.87 -10.24
CA ILE A 159 28.93 -12.08 -10.40
C ILE A 159 28.45 -12.77 -11.68
N SER A 160 29.31 -12.89 -12.69
CA SER A 160 28.92 -13.46 -13.97
C SER A 160 30.12 -14.07 -14.68
N PRO A 161 29.95 -15.17 -15.43
CA PRO A 161 31.03 -15.78 -16.19
C PRO A 161 31.41 -14.96 -17.42
N LEU A 162 32.67 -15.12 -17.84
CA LEU A 162 33.25 -14.47 -19.01
C LEU A 162 32.45 -14.73 -20.30
N CYS A 163 32.03 -15.97 -20.54
CA CYS A 163 31.32 -16.35 -21.76
C CYS A 163 30.07 -15.49 -22.00
N PHE A 164 29.41 -15.03 -20.93
CA PHE A 164 28.29 -14.11 -21.02
C PHE A 164 28.75 -12.65 -21.10
N THR A 165 29.62 -12.19 -20.19
CA THR A 165 30.00 -10.77 -20.12
C THR A 165 30.76 -10.29 -21.34
N PHE A 166 31.52 -11.17 -22.00
CA PHE A 166 32.28 -10.84 -23.19
C PHE A 166 31.38 -10.40 -24.35
N SER A 167 30.12 -10.85 -24.38
CA SER A 167 29.13 -10.38 -25.36
C SER A 167 28.92 -8.86 -25.33
N ASN A 168 29.08 -8.23 -24.17
CA ASN A 168 28.88 -6.78 -23.99
C ASN A 168 29.97 -5.93 -24.63
N LEU A 169 31.09 -6.54 -25.06
CA LEU A 169 32.14 -5.83 -25.78
C LEU A 169 31.79 -5.66 -27.27
N PHE A 170 30.87 -6.46 -27.81
CA PHE A 170 30.46 -6.39 -29.21
C PHE A 170 29.48 -5.23 -29.43
N LEU A 171 30.03 -4.08 -29.84
CA LEU A 171 29.23 -2.90 -30.17
C LEU A 171 28.60 -3.02 -31.57
N ALA A 172 27.40 -2.47 -31.72
CA ALA A 172 26.60 -2.61 -32.95
C ALA A 172 27.28 -2.00 -34.20
N HIS A 173 28.18 -1.03 -34.03
CA HIS A 173 28.90 -0.40 -35.13
C HIS A 173 30.16 -1.15 -35.57
N LEU A 174 30.55 -2.22 -34.88
CA LEU A 174 31.73 -2.99 -35.25
C LEU A 174 31.50 -3.77 -36.56
N PRO A 175 32.49 -3.81 -37.46
CA PRO A 175 32.32 -4.35 -38.81
C PRO A 175 32.04 -5.86 -38.84
N PHE A 176 32.39 -6.57 -37.77
CA PHE A 176 32.23 -8.02 -37.64
C PHE A 176 31.00 -8.44 -36.83
N ILE A 177 30.12 -7.51 -36.43
CA ILE A 177 28.95 -7.86 -35.58
C ILE A 177 28.03 -8.90 -36.21
N ASN A 178 27.94 -8.95 -37.54
CA ASN A 178 27.09 -9.90 -38.27
C ASN A 178 27.73 -11.27 -38.52
N LYS A 179 29.04 -11.41 -38.21
CA LYS A 179 29.77 -12.66 -38.32
C LYS A 179 29.56 -13.51 -37.06
N ASP A 180 29.66 -14.83 -37.21
CA ASP A 180 29.75 -15.70 -36.05
C ASP A 180 31.20 -15.75 -35.56
N ILE A 181 31.42 -15.32 -34.32
CA ILE A 181 32.77 -15.11 -33.76
C ILE A 181 32.99 -16.08 -32.61
N ALA A 182 34.10 -16.81 -32.64
CA ALA A 182 34.53 -17.63 -31.52
C ALA A 182 35.60 -16.91 -30.70
N SER A 183 35.35 -16.71 -29.40
CA SER A 183 36.41 -16.39 -28.44
C SER A 183 36.98 -17.69 -27.86
N ILE A 184 38.29 -17.84 -27.90
CA ILE A 184 39.04 -19.00 -27.44
C ILE A 184 39.94 -18.53 -26.30
N ASP A 185 39.52 -18.77 -25.07
CA ASP A 185 40.27 -18.47 -23.85
C ASP A 185 41.05 -19.71 -23.43
N ILE A 186 42.37 -19.67 -23.59
CA ILE A 186 43.25 -20.75 -23.15
C ILE A 186 43.84 -20.35 -21.79
N GLY A 187 43.15 -20.77 -20.74
CA GLY A 187 43.50 -20.51 -19.35
C GLY A 187 44.55 -21.48 -18.78
N PHE A 188 44.73 -21.43 -17.46
CA PHE A 188 45.69 -22.31 -16.78
C PHE A 188 45.18 -23.76 -16.66
N THR A 189 43.93 -23.97 -16.27
CA THR A 189 43.36 -25.31 -16.04
C THR A 189 42.40 -25.78 -17.13
N SER A 190 41.91 -24.87 -17.97
CA SER A 190 40.89 -25.16 -18.97
C SER A 190 40.99 -24.22 -20.16
N MET A 191 40.40 -24.67 -21.26
CA MET A 191 40.17 -23.89 -22.47
C MET A 191 38.67 -23.69 -22.64
N ASP A 192 38.26 -22.43 -22.74
CA ASP A 192 36.88 -22.01 -22.87
C ASP A 192 36.63 -21.46 -24.27
N ILE A 193 35.69 -22.07 -25.00
CA ILE A 193 35.31 -21.63 -26.33
C ILE A 193 33.88 -21.10 -26.27
N SER A 194 33.71 -19.80 -26.52
CA SER A 194 32.40 -19.14 -26.59
C SER A 194 32.16 -18.67 -28.01
N ILE A 195 31.00 -18.97 -28.59
CA ILE A 195 30.63 -18.55 -29.95
C ILE A 195 29.47 -17.57 -29.86
N PHE A 196 29.67 -16.42 -30.49
CA PHE A 196 28.75 -15.29 -30.50
C PHE A 196 28.08 -15.18 -31.87
N GLN A 197 26.74 -15.15 -31.87
CA GLN A 197 25.91 -14.84 -33.03
C GLN A 197 25.35 -13.43 -32.87
N LYS A 198 25.58 -12.53 -33.82
CA LYS A 198 25.12 -11.13 -33.74
C LYS A 198 25.55 -10.44 -32.43
N GLY A 199 26.75 -10.74 -31.96
CA GLY A 199 27.30 -10.27 -30.68
C GLY A 199 26.74 -10.93 -29.41
N LYS A 200 25.74 -11.84 -29.51
CA LYS A 200 25.16 -12.54 -28.35
C LYS A 200 25.72 -13.95 -28.21
N LEU A 201 25.93 -14.42 -26.98
CA LEU A 201 26.38 -15.78 -26.72
C LEU A 201 25.35 -16.80 -27.23
N SER A 202 25.77 -17.72 -28.08
CA SER A 202 24.93 -18.78 -28.63
C SER A 202 25.41 -20.18 -28.26
N PHE A 203 26.71 -20.37 -28.09
CA PHE A 203 27.30 -21.68 -27.81
C PHE A 203 28.50 -21.51 -26.89
N TYR A 204 28.71 -22.46 -25.99
CA TYR A 204 29.85 -22.47 -25.09
C TYR A 204 30.29 -23.90 -24.81
N ARG A 205 31.60 -24.10 -24.77
CA ARG A 205 32.22 -25.37 -24.40
C ARG A 205 33.44 -25.11 -23.52
N ASN A 206 33.46 -25.76 -22.37
CA ASN A 206 34.63 -25.86 -21.50
C ASN A 206 35.35 -27.18 -21.79
N ILE A 207 36.67 -27.11 -21.96
CA ILE A 207 37.53 -28.28 -22.15
C ILE A 207 38.53 -28.28 -21.01
N LYS A 208 38.61 -29.40 -20.27
CA LYS A 208 39.55 -29.61 -19.16
C LYS A 208 40.97 -29.88 -19.69
N PHE A 209 41.53 -28.85 -20.30
CA PHE A 209 42.88 -28.81 -20.84
C PHE A 209 43.33 -27.35 -20.87
N GLY A 210 44.46 -27.02 -20.24
CA GLY A 210 45.01 -25.67 -20.21
C GLY A 210 46.53 -25.65 -20.11
N LEU A 211 47.11 -24.49 -19.81
CA LEU A 211 48.57 -24.33 -19.68
C LEU A 211 49.20 -25.27 -18.65
N LYS A 212 48.49 -25.62 -17.59
CA LYS A 212 48.97 -26.56 -16.57
C LYS A 212 49.33 -27.91 -17.20
N ASP A 213 48.48 -28.44 -18.07
CA ASP A 213 48.70 -29.72 -18.74
C ASP A 213 49.90 -29.66 -19.68
N ILE A 214 50.05 -28.54 -20.41
CA ILE A 214 51.18 -28.28 -21.31
C ILE A 214 52.49 -28.22 -20.52
N ILE A 215 52.54 -27.40 -19.47
CA ILE A 215 53.74 -27.22 -18.64
C ILE A 215 54.09 -28.54 -17.93
N SER A 216 53.11 -29.28 -17.41
CA SER A 216 53.35 -30.59 -16.79
C SER A 216 53.93 -31.61 -17.77
N HIS A 217 53.37 -31.71 -18.98
CA HIS A 217 53.91 -32.60 -20.01
C HIS A 217 55.34 -32.23 -20.40
N PHE A 218 55.64 -30.93 -20.53
CA PHE A 218 56.99 -30.47 -20.89
C PHE A 218 57.97 -30.70 -19.74
N SER A 219 57.54 -30.48 -18.50
CA SER A 219 58.33 -30.70 -17.28
C SER A 219 58.74 -32.17 -17.16
N GLU A 220 57.80 -33.09 -17.38
CA GLU A 220 58.07 -34.54 -17.40
C GLU A 220 59.00 -34.95 -18.55
N SER A 221 58.77 -34.40 -19.74
CA SER A 221 59.55 -34.77 -20.94
C SER A 221 60.97 -34.23 -20.93
N LEU A 222 61.17 -33.02 -20.38
CA LEU A 222 62.47 -32.34 -20.35
C LEU A 222 63.23 -32.58 -19.03
N GLY A 223 62.59 -33.19 -18.03
CA GLY A 223 63.19 -33.41 -16.70
C GLY A 223 63.38 -32.12 -15.89
N LEU A 224 62.64 -31.06 -16.21
CA LEU A 224 62.73 -29.74 -15.56
C LEU A 224 61.64 -29.60 -14.49
N LYS A 225 61.83 -28.71 -13.51
CA LYS A 225 60.74 -28.35 -12.58
C LYS A 225 59.63 -27.57 -13.29
N PHE A 226 58.44 -27.54 -12.70
CA PHE A 226 57.28 -26.84 -13.26
C PHE A 226 57.57 -25.35 -13.51
N GLU A 227 58.18 -24.67 -12.52
CA GLU A 227 58.49 -23.24 -12.60
C GLU A 227 59.59 -22.94 -13.63
N GLU A 228 60.59 -23.81 -13.74
CA GLU A 228 61.67 -23.72 -14.73
C GLU A 228 61.11 -23.91 -16.15
N THR A 229 60.18 -24.85 -16.30
CA THR A 229 59.49 -25.14 -17.56
C THR A 229 58.56 -23.99 -17.98
N GLU A 230 57.81 -23.41 -17.05
CA GLU A 230 56.98 -22.23 -17.29
C GLU A 230 57.84 -21.05 -17.77
N ALA A 231 58.97 -20.81 -17.10
CA ALA A 231 59.91 -19.75 -17.48
C ALA A 231 60.51 -19.99 -18.87
N LEU A 232 60.87 -21.24 -19.19
CA LEU A 232 61.34 -21.64 -20.52
C LEU A 232 60.30 -21.36 -21.60
N ILE A 233 59.06 -21.83 -21.41
CA ILE A 233 57.94 -21.61 -22.34
C ILE A 233 57.70 -20.13 -22.56
N LYS A 234 57.70 -19.33 -21.49
CA LYS A 234 57.48 -17.89 -21.58
C LYS A 234 58.60 -17.18 -22.34
N LYS A 235 59.84 -17.64 -22.18
CA LYS A 235 61.03 -17.04 -22.81
C LYS A 235 61.16 -17.44 -24.28
N GLU A 236 61.11 -18.73 -24.57
CA GLU A 236 61.41 -19.26 -25.90
C GLU A 236 60.17 -19.28 -26.81
N GLY A 237 58.97 -19.36 -26.23
CA GLY A 237 57.71 -19.46 -26.97
C GLY A 237 57.63 -20.74 -27.78
N ILE A 238 57.06 -20.65 -28.98
CA ILE A 238 57.06 -21.73 -29.96
C ILE A 238 58.21 -21.50 -30.95
N PRO A 239 59.26 -22.35 -30.93
CA PRO A 239 60.38 -22.18 -31.84
C PRO A 239 59.95 -22.27 -33.30
N GLN A 240 60.43 -21.34 -34.13
CA GLN A 240 60.25 -21.40 -35.58
C GLN A 240 61.40 -22.24 -36.15
N ILE A 241 61.08 -23.43 -36.67
CA ILE A 241 62.06 -24.36 -37.22
C ILE A 241 61.62 -24.74 -38.63
N ASP A 242 62.52 -24.56 -39.59
CA ASP A 242 62.33 -24.92 -41.00
C ASP A 242 62.69 -26.40 -41.21
N ILE A 243 61.94 -27.28 -40.56
CA ILE A 243 62.08 -28.74 -40.66
C ILE A 243 60.71 -29.32 -40.97
N ASP A 244 60.64 -30.18 -41.97
CA ASP A 244 59.46 -30.96 -42.28
C ASP A 244 59.15 -31.92 -41.12
N LEU A 245 58.12 -31.58 -40.34
CA LEU A 245 57.67 -32.34 -39.16
C LEU A 245 57.00 -33.68 -39.50
N SER A 246 56.83 -34.02 -40.78
CA SER A 246 56.19 -35.27 -41.21
C SER A 246 57.06 -36.51 -40.95
N ASP A 247 58.38 -36.39 -41.02
CA ASP A 247 59.33 -37.49 -40.80
C ASP A 247 59.85 -37.51 -39.36
N ARG A 248 59.01 -38.03 -38.46
CA ARG A 248 59.29 -38.12 -37.01
C ARG A 248 60.57 -38.90 -36.68
N VAL A 249 60.97 -39.84 -37.55
CA VAL A 249 62.16 -40.68 -37.33
C VAL A 249 63.43 -39.85 -37.55
N LYS A 250 63.54 -39.13 -38.66
CA LYS A 250 64.69 -38.24 -38.91
C LYS A 250 64.85 -37.16 -37.84
N ILE A 251 63.75 -36.64 -37.32
CA ILE A 251 63.79 -35.63 -36.27
C ILE A 251 64.29 -36.24 -34.95
N ALA A 252 63.82 -37.43 -34.59
CA ALA A 252 64.31 -38.14 -33.42
C ALA A 252 65.81 -38.45 -33.54
N GLU A 253 66.28 -38.85 -34.72
CA GLU A 253 67.72 -39.05 -35.01
C GLU A 253 68.51 -37.75 -34.84
N GLU A 254 68.02 -36.63 -35.36
CA GLU A 254 68.69 -35.33 -35.25
C GLU A 254 68.70 -34.81 -33.80
N ILE A 255 67.62 -35.00 -33.04
CA ILE A 255 67.59 -34.68 -31.60
C ILE A 255 68.62 -35.52 -30.83
N MET A 256 68.68 -36.83 -31.11
CA MET A 256 69.65 -37.72 -30.47
C MET A 256 71.08 -37.32 -30.79
N ARG A 257 71.35 -36.98 -32.06
CA ARG A 257 72.64 -36.47 -32.50
C ARG A 257 73.02 -35.18 -31.77
N GLN A 258 72.12 -34.21 -31.69
CA GLN A 258 72.36 -32.95 -30.99
C GLN A 258 72.57 -33.15 -29.48
N LYS A 259 71.80 -34.02 -28.84
CA LYS A 259 72.01 -34.38 -27.42
C LYS A 259 73.39 -35.00 -27.21
N TYR A 260 73.83 -35.88 -28.10
CA TYR A 260 75.16 -36.47 -28.05
C TYR A 260 76.27 -35.41 -28.22
N GLU A 261 76.15 -34.52 -29.21
CA GLU A 261 77.10 -33.43 -29.45
C GLU A 261 77.19 -32.45 -28.25
N ILE A 262 76.07 -32.16 -27.59
CA ILE A 262 76.00 -31.32 -26.39
C ILE A 262 76.65 -32.03 -25.19
N SER A 263 76.43 -33.35 -25.04
CA SER A 263 77.03 -34.12 -23.93
C SER A 263 78.57 -34.18 -23.97
N GLN A 264 79.20 -33.96 -25.14
CA GLN A 264 80.65 -33.87 -25.28
C GLN A 264 81.24 -32.48 -24.94
N LYS A 265 80.42 -31.43 -24.83
CA LYS A 265 80.84 -30.08 -24.44
C LYS A 265 80.31 -29.78 -23.03
N VAL A 266 81.21 -29.75 -22.05
CA VAL A 266 80.88 -29.50 -20.65
C VAL A 266 80.12 -28.17 -20.46
N SER A 267 79.09 -28.26 -19.61
CA SER A 267 78.34 -27.21 -18.90
C SER A 267 77.53 -26.22 -19.73
N GLU A 268 76.33 -26.65 -20.11
CA GLU A 268 75.05 -26.02 -19.72
C GLU A 268 73.95 -27.01 -20.13
N GLU A 269 73.01 -27.30 -19.24
CA GLU A 269 71.83 -28.12 -19.49
C GLU A 269 70.87 -27.33 -20.41
N ARG A 270 71.28 -27.14 -21.67
CA ARG A 270 70.51 -26.41 -22.66
C ARG A 270 69.44 -27.33 -23.23
N VAL A 271 68.19 -26.95 -22.99
CA VAL A 271 67.04 -27.61 -23.61
C VAL A 271 67.20 -27.61 -25.12
N ASN A 272 67.01 -28.76 -25.75
CA ASN A 272 67.05 -28.90 -27.19
C ASN A 272 65.84 -28.19 -27.82
N ILE A 273 66.09 -27.24 -28.74
CA ILE A 273 65.04 -26.43 -29.36
C ILE A 273 64.12 -27.28 -30.27
N LEU A 274 64.66 -28.29 -30.96
CA LEU A 274 63.83 -29.23 -31.75
C LEU A 274 62.93 -30.07 -30.84
N GLU A 275 63.44 -30.52 -29.70
CA GLU A 275 62.65 -31.26 -28.71
C GLU A 275 61.49 -30.40 -28.18
N LEU A 276 61.79 -29.15 -27.79
CA LEU A 276 60.76 -28.19 -27.38
C LEU A 276 59.72 -27.95 -28.49
N ARG A 277 60.15 -27.87 -29.75
CA ARG A 277 59.25 -27.72 -30.90
C ARG A 277 58.36 -28.94 -31.11
N MET A 278 58.86 -30.16 -30.94
CA MET A 278 58.07 -31.39 -31.06
C MET A 278 57.00 -31.49 -29.96
N LEU A 279 57.35 -31.11 -28.73
CA LEU A 279 56.40 -31.06 -27.63
C LEU A 279 55.28 -30.06 -27.93
N TRP A 280 55.64 -28.86 -28.42
CA TRP A 280 54.65 -27.88 -28.88
C TRP A 280 53.76 -28.37 -30.01
N GLN A 281 54.32 -29.12 -30.98
CA GLN A 281 53.53 -29.64 -32.09
C GLN A 281 52.40 -30.56 -31.58
N THR A 282 52.69 -31.40 -30.59
CA THR A 282 51.70 -32.28 -29.95
C THR A 282 50.57 -31.48 -29.30
N GLU A 283 50.92 -30.43 -28.55
CA GLU A 283 49.92 -29.61 -27.86
C GLU A 283 49.11 -28.73 -28.82
N ILE A 284 49.73 -28.18 -29.87
CA ILE A 284 49.04 -27.44 -30.93
C ILE A 284 48.00 -28.35 -31.61
N GLU A 285 48.39 -29.57 -32.00
CA GLU A 285 47.48 -30.54 -32.62
C GLU A 285 46.27 -30.82 -31.73
N ARG A 286 46.51 -31.00 -30.42
CA ARG A 286 45.45 -31.21 -29.43
C ARG A 286 44.50 -30.01 -29.33
N ILE A 287 45.05 -28.78 -29.23
CA ILE A 287 44.26 -27.54 -29.18
C ILE A 287 43.40 -27.41 -30.44
N VAL A 288 44.01 -27.57 -31.61
CA VAL A 288 43.34 -27.47 -32.92
C VAL A 288 42.23 -28.50 -33.05
N GLN A 289 42.47 -29.75 -32.63
CA GLN A 289 41.45 -30.80 -32.65
C GLN A 289 40.24 -30.46 -31.78
N GLU A 290 40.45 -29.95 -30.57
CA GLU A 290 39.35 -29.57 -29.69
C GLU A 290 38.57 -28.36 -30.20
N ILE A 291 39.24 -27.36 -30.78
CA ILE A 291 38.58 -26.21 -31.41
C ILE A 291 37.76 -26.66 -32.62
N ARG A 292 38.35 -27.44 -33.54
CA ARG A 292 37.64 -27.97 -34.72
C ARG A 292 36.45 -28.83 -34.33
N ARG A 293 36.61 -29.71 -33.33
CA ARG A 293 35.50 -30.51 -32.79
C ARG A 293 34.37 -29.62 -32.29
N THR A 294 34.70 -28.54 -31.58
CA THR A 294 33.72 -27.56 -31.11
C THR A 294 32.98 -26.88 -32.26
N PHE A 295 33.70 -26.49 -33.31
CA PHE A 295 33.09 -25.86 -34.50
C PHE A 295 32.20 -26.83 -35.28
N VAL A 296 32.57 -28.11 -35.36
CA VAL A 296 31.73 -29.14 -35.95
C VAL A 296 30.42 -29.29 -35.16
N TYR A 297 30.48 -29.36 -33.83
CA TYR A 297 29.27 -29.41 -33.00
C TYR A 297 28.40 -28.16 -33.17
N TYR A 298 29.00 -26.98 -33.17
CA TYR A 298 28.30 -25.72 -33.40
C TYR A 298 27.59 -25.72 -34.76
N LYS A 299 28.29 -26.13 -35.82
CA LYS A 299 27.72 -26.22 -37.17
C LYS A 299 26.57 -27.21 -37.26
N GLN A 300 26.65 -28.33 -36.55
CA GLN A 300 25.56 -29.31 -36.50
C GLN A 300 24.33 -28.76 -35.77
N GLN A 301 24.53 -28.05 -34.66
CA GLN A 301 23.45 -27.53 -33.83
C GLN A 301 22.78 -26.29 -34.46
N GLU A 302 23.57 -25.32 -34.90
CA GLU A 302 23.09 -24.00 -35.32
C GLU A 302 23.03 -23.84 -36.85
N LYS A 303 23.57 -24.80 -37.61
CA LYS A 303 23.66 -24.76 -39.10
C LYS A 303 24.41 -23.53 -39.63
N ARG A 304 25.33 -22.98 -38.84
CA ARG A 304 26.18 -21.83 -39.17
C ARG A 304 27.65 -22.19 -39.02
N ASN A 305 28.54 -21.40 -39.62
CA ASN A 305 29.99 -21.59 -39.47
C ASN A 305 30.56 -20.44 -38.66
N VAL A 306 31.62 -20.71 -37.90
CA VAL A 306 32.43 -19.65 -37.29
C VAL A 306 33.26 -18.97 -38.38
N GLU A 307 33.24 -17.64 -38.41
CA GLU A 307 33.90 -16.82 -39.42
C GLU A 307 35.07 -16.02 -38.82
N GLY A 308 34.98 -15.63 -37.55
CA GLY A 308 36.00 -14.86 -36.84
C GLY A 308 36.50 -15.54 -35.58
N LEU A 309 37.78 -15.34 -35.26
CA LEU A 309 38.44 -15.91 -34.09
C LEU A 309 39.03 -14.79 -33.22
N ILE A 310 38.84 -14.89 -31.91
CA ILE A 310 39.46 -14.02 -30.91
C ILE A 310 40.16 -14.91 -29.89
N PHE A 311 41.45 -14.73 -29.70
CA PHE A 311 42.20 -15.45 -28.67
C PHE A 311 42.29 -14.62 -27.39
N LEU A 312 42.02 -15.29 -26.26
CA LEU A 312 42.04 -14.73 -24.91
C LEU A 312 42.95 -15.59 -24.01
N GLY A 313 43.21 -15.09 -22.81
CA GLY A 313 43.85 -15.87 -21.75
C GLY A 313 45.37 -15.84 -21.79
N GLY A 314 45.97 -16.39 -20.74
CA GLY A 314 47.43 -16.34 -20.56
C GLY A 314 48.21 -17.06 -21.66
N ALA A 315 47.67 -18.13 -22.26
CA ALA A 315 48.40 -18.84 -23.31
C ALA A 315 48.50 -18.03 -24.60
N SER A 316 47.55 -17.13 -24.87
CA SER A 316 47.59 -16.27 -26.06
C SER A 316 48.83 -15.38 -26.13
N GLN A 317 49.49 -15.15 -24.99
CA GLN A 317 50.74 -14.39 -24.87
C GLN A 317 51.98 -15.22 -25.23
N ILE A 318 51.86 -16.54 -25.40
CA ILE A 318 52.99 -17.38 -25.78
C ILE A 318 53.38 -17.02 -27.21
N LYS A 319 54.62 -16.53 -27.36
CA LYS A 319 55.16 -16.08 -28.64
C LYS A 319 55.02 -17.17 -29.70
N GLY A 320 54.31 -16.85 -30.77
CA GLY A 320 54.08 -17.75 -31.91
C GLY A 320 52.85 -18.66 -31.80
N LEU A 321 52.24 -18.85 -30.61
CA LEU A 321 51.12 -19.78 -30.45
C LEU A 321 49.92 -19.37 -31.31
N VAL A 322 49.46 -18.13 -31.17
CA VAL A 322 48.29 -17.64 -31.92
C VAL A 322 48.52 -17.73 -33.44
N SER A 323 49.70 -17.38 -33.93
CA SER A 323 50.03 -17.50 -35.36
C SER A 323 50.02 -18.95 -35.86
N PHE A 324 50.48 -19.92 -35.04
CA PHE A 324 50.39 -21.33 -35.43
C PHE A 324 48.95 -21.82 -35.46
N LEU A 325 48.15 -21.43 -34.46
CA LEU A 325 46.73 -21.80 -34.40
C LEU A 325 45.94 -21.22 -35.58
N ASP A 326 46.23 -19.98 -35.98
CA ASP A 326 45.62 -19.32 -37.14
C ASP A 326 45.71 -20.18 -38.41
N THR A 327 46.94 -20.58 -38.75
CA THR A 327 47.23 -21.35 -39.97
C THR A 327 46.52 -22.70 -40.02
N GLN A 328 46.14 -23.27 -38.88
CA GLN A 328 45.56 -24.61 -38.80
C GLN A 328 44.04 -24.62 -38.58
N ILE A 329 43.46 -23.64 -37.89
CA ILE A 329 42.02 -23.66 -37.57
C ILE A 329 41.19 -23.15 -38.75
N GLY A 330 41.66 -22.09 -39.41
CA GLY A 330 40.91 -21.33 -40.40
C GLY A 330 39.90 -20.35 -39.77
N GLY A 331 39.61 -19.26 -40.49
CA GLY A 331 38.83 -18.13 -40.00
C GLY A 331 39.65 -16.84 -39.96
N GLU A 332 39.00 -15.69 -39.81
CA GLU A 332 39.69 -14.41 -39.69
C GLU A 332 40.03 -14.13 -38.21
N ILE A 333 41.30 -13.99 -37.86
CA ILE A 333 41.66 -13.50 -36.52
C ILE A 333 41.25 -12.03 -36.41
N LEU A 334 40.38 -11.76 -35.44
CA LEU A 334 39.90 -10.43 -35.16
C LEU A 334 40.78 -9.76 -34.09
N PRO A 335 41.09 -8.46 -34.25
CA PRO A 335 41.89 -7.71 -33.31
C PRO A 335 41.15 -7.49 -31.98
N LEU A 336 41.59 -8.18 -30.92
CA LEU A 336 41.02 -8.01 -29.57
C LEU A 336 41.24 -6.60 -29.03
N ASP A 337 42.36 -5.98 -29.37
CA ASP A 337 42.69 -4.61 -28.96
C ASP A 337 41.68 -3.60 -29.52
N LEU A 338 41.25 -3.75 -30.77
CA LEU A 338 40.16 -2.95 -31.35
C LEU A 338 38.87 -3.10 -30.54
N LEU A 339 38.50 -4.33 -30.19
CA LEU A 339 37.28 -4.60 -29.41
C LEU A 339 37.32 -3.92 -28.03
N ILE A 340 38.47 -3.91 -27.37
CA ILE A 340 38.63 -3.27 -26.05
C ILE A 340 38.70 -1.74 -26.18
N LYS A 341 39.49 -1.20 -27.11
CA LYS A 341 39.70 0.24 -27.31
C LYS A 341 38.43 0.99 -27.71
N GLU A 342 37.52 0.33 -28.43
CA GLU A 342 36.20 0.89 -28.77
C GLU A 342 35.28 1.01 -27.55
N ASN A 343 35.55 0.25 -26.49
CA ASN A 343 34.75 0.26 -25.26
C ASN A 343 35.35 1.13 -24.15
N ILE A 344 36.68 1.24 -24.10
CA ILE A 344 37.43 1.96 -23.06
C ILE A 344 38.68 2.65 -23.61
N GLU A 345 38.98 3.83 -23.08
CA GLU A 345 40.28 4.48 -23.24
C GLU A 345 41.32 3.71 -22.40
N VAL A 346 42.42 3.31 -23.04
CA VAL A 346 43.53 2.57 -22.43
C VAL A 346 44.85 3.27 -22.76
N ASP A 347 45.84 3.10 -21.90
CA ASP A 347 47.20 3.58 -22.15
C ASP A 347 48.07 2.54 -22.87
N SER A 348 49.22 2.96 -23.37
CA SER A 348 50.16 2.09 -24.10
C SER A 348 50.76 0.96 -23.26
N GLU A 349 50.74 1.09 -21.93
CA GLU A 349 51.21 0.05 -21.02
C GLU A 349 50.22 -1.11 -21.01
N PHE A 350 48.94 -0.80 -20.84
CA PHE A 350 47.87 -1.79 -20.83
C PHE A 350 47.63 -2.45 -22.19
N GLU A 351 47.91 -1.77 -23.31
CA GLU A 351 47.70 -2.33 -24.65
C GLU A 351 48.37 -3.70 -24.84
N LYS A 352 49.54 -3.90 -24.25
CA LYS A 352 50.28 -5.19 -24.31
C LYS A 352 49.63 -6.27 -23.45
N GLU A 353 48.94 -5.87 -22.39
CA GLU A 353 48.31 -6.73 -21.40
C GLU A 353 46.83 -7.04 -21.71
N ILE A 354 46.27 -6.44 -22.78
CA ILE A 354 44.87 -6.60 -23.18
C ILE A 354 44.42 -8.08 -23.20
N PRO A 355 45.11 -9.02 -23.85
CA PRO A 355 44.64 -10.41 -23.91
C PRO A 355 44.61 -11.10 -22.55
N THR A 356 45.49 -10.69 -21.63
CA THR A 356 45.53 -11.18 -20.26
C THR A 356 44.36 -10.63 -19.45
N PHE A 357 44.05 -9.34 -19.57
CA PHE A 357 43.06 -8.63 -18.73
C PHE A 357 41.67 -8.50 -19.35
N ALA A 358 41.45 -8.96 -20.59
CA ALA A 358 40.18 -8.86 -21.30
C ALA A 358 38.98 -9.38 -20.48
N SER A 359 39.19 -10.45 -19.69
CA SER A 359 38.17 -11.01 -18.79
C SER A 359 37.74 -10.03 -17.70
N SER A 360 38.72 -9.44 -17.00
CA SER A 360 38.50 -8.45 -15.93
C SER A 360 37.90 -7.14 -16.47
N VAL A 361 38.28 -6.72 -17.69
CA VAL A 361 37.67 -5.57 -18.36
C VAL A 361 36.22 -5.86 -18.73
N SER A 362 35.95 -7.01 -19.34
CA SER A 362 34.61 -7.46 -19.73
C SER A 362 33.65 -7.46 -18.53
N ILE A 363 34.04 -8.05 -17.40
CA ILE A 363 33.20 -8.08 -16.20
C ILE A 363 32.97 -6.68 -15.62
N ALA A 364 33.99 -5.82 -15.56
CA ALA A 364 33.85 -4.45 -15.07
C ALA A 364 32.85 -3.63 -15.91
N LEU A 365 32.92 -3.77 -17.23
CA LEU A 365 32.05 -3.07 -18.17
C LEU A 365 30.61 -3.59 -18.18
N SER A 366 30.43 -4.83 -17.75
CA SER A 366 29.14 -5.51 -17.65
C SER A 366 28.39 -5.25 -16.34
N ILE A 367 28.97 -4.49 -15.41
CA ILE A 367 28.33 -4.16 -14.14
C ILE A 367 27.05 -3.34 -14.40
N PRO A 368 25.87 -3.82 -13.95
CA PRO A 368 24.61 -3.13 -14.19
C PRO A 368 24.50 -1.91 -13.27
N LEU A 369 24.69 -0.71 -13.84
CA LEU A 369 24.58 0.55 -13.09
C LEU A 369 23.15 1.13 -13.10
N ALA A 370 22.28 0.66 -14.00
CA ALA A 370 20.92 1.16 -14.16
C ALA A 370 19.88 0.04 -14.03
N LYS A 371 18.73 0.35 -13.41
CA LYS A 371 17.57 -0.55 -13.23
C LYS A 371 16.96 -1.11 -14.54
N LYS A 372 17.41 -0.63 -15.70
CA LYS A 372 16.74 -0.82 -17.01
C LYS A 372 17.50 -1.72 -17.97
N GLU A 373 18.63 -2.29 -17.57
CA GLU A 373 19.36 -3.20 -18.43
C GLU A 373 18.67 -4.56 -18.50
N GLU A 374 18.79 -5.18 -19.68
CA GLU A 374 18.20 -6.45 -20.07
C GLU A 374 18.47 -7.55 -19.02
N ALA A 375 17.75 -8.68 -19.11
CA ALA A 375 17.94 -9.80 -18.19
C ALA A 375 19.40 -10.28 -18.23
N THR A 376 20.23 -9.77 -17.31
CA THR A 376 21.65 -10.13 -17.20
C THR A 376 21.78 -11.42 -16.40
N ILE A 377 22.69 -12.30 -16.83
CA ILE A 377 23.08 -13.45 -16.02
C ILE A 377 23.90 -12.92 -14.84
N ASN A 378 23.37 -13.08 -13.63
CA ASN A 378 24.02 -12.60 -12.42
C ASN A 378 23.86 -13.65 -11.33
N PHE A 379 24.94 -14.30 -10.92
CA PHE A 379 24.93 -15.31 -9.86
C PHE A 379 24.99 -14.73 -8.44
N LEU A 380 24.93 -13.39 -8.30
CA LEU A 380 24.88 -12.75 -6.99
C LEU A 380 23.72 -13.33 -6.14
N PRO A 381 23.96 -13.69 -4.86
CA PRO A 381 22.91 -14.21 -4.00
C PRO A 381 21.67 -13.31 -3.93
N VAL A 382 20.49 -13.94 -3.89
CA VAL A 382 19.19 -13.24 -3.90
C VAL A 382 19.05 -12.27 -2.72
N SER A 383 19.69 -12.55 -1.58
CA SER A 383 19.73 -11.68 -0.40
C SER A 383 20.36 -10.32 -0.69
N LEU A 384 21.43 -10.30 -1.50
CA LEU A 384 22.15 -9.11 -1.91
C LEU A 384 21.47 -8.42 -3.09
N LYS A 385 20.98 -9.18 -4.08
CA LYS A 385 20.12 -8.65 -5.16
C LYS A 385 18.92 -7.87 -4.61
N LYS A 386 18.34 -8.30 -3.48
CA LYS A 386 17.20 -7.64 -2.81
C LYS A 386 17.58 -6.56 -1.80
N ARG A 387 18.85 -6.43 -1.39
CA ARG A 387 19.30 -5.44 -0.40
C ARG A 387 19.08 -4.01 -0.92
N GLU A 388 19.46 -3.76 -2.17
CA GLU A 388 19.24 -2.46 -2.82
C GLU A 388 17.75 -2.11 -2.93
N TYR A 389 16.91 -3.08 -3.31
CA TYR A 389 15.46 -2.87 -3.36
C TYR A 389 14.85 -2.55 -1.98
N ARG A 390 15.33 -3.20 -0.92
CA ARG A 390 14.87 -2.91 0.45
C ARG A 390 15.27 -1.51 0.90
N LEU A 391 16.52 -1.10 0.66
CA LEU A 391 17.00 0.24 1.02
C LEU A 391 16.26 1.33 0.26
N ILE A 392 16.05 1.16 -1.05
CA ILE A 392 15.26 2.10 -1.85
C ILE A 392 13.83 2.20 -1.31
N ARG A 393 13.18 1.06 -1.04
CA ARG A 393 11.80 1.05 -0.51
C ARG A 393 11.72 1.63 0.91
N GLN A 394 12.76 1.47 1.73
CA GLN A 394 12.86 2.11 3.04
C GLN A 394 12.98 3.63 2.90
N ILE A 395 13.82 4.11 1.98
CA ILE A 395 13.94 5.54 1.68
C ILE A 395 12.61 6.09 1.16
N GLU A 396 11.95 5.40 0.23
CA GLU A 396 10.61 5.77 -0.26
C GLU A 396 9.60 5.84 0.89
N ALA A 397 9.61 4.86 1.80
CA ALA A 397 8.74 4.86 2.98
C ALA A 397 9.06 6.01 3.95
N ILE A 398 10.34 6.34 4.15
CA ILE A 398 10.78 7.49 4.98
C ILE A 398 10.29 8.80 4.35
N VAL A 399 10.43 8.97 3.03
CA VAL A 399 9.98 10.17 2.31
C VAL A 399 8.45 10.29 2.37
N ILE A 400 7.71 9.19 2.15
CA ILE A 400 6.25 9.17 2.29
C ILE A 400 5.84 9.51 3.72
N GLY A 401 6.53 8.94 4.72
CA GLY A 401 6.29 9.24 6.14
C GLY A 401 6.54 10.71 6.48
N ALA A 402 7.60 11.31 5.95
CA ALA A 402 7.90 12.73 6.12
C ALA A 402 6.81 13.61 5.49
N ILE A 403 6.32 13.27 4.30
CA ILE A 403 5.21 13.99 3.64
C ILE A 403 3.93 13.92 4.47
N LEU A 404 3.57 12.74 4.99
CA LEU A 404 2.39 12.57 5.85
C LEU A 404 2.49 13.34 7.16
N LEU A 405 3.69 13.44 7.75
CA LEU A 405 3.95 14.26 8.94
C LEU A 405 3.71 15.74 8.66
N VAL A 406 4.20 16.25 7.52
CA VAL A 406 3.96 17.64 7.11
C VAL A 406 2.47 17.92 6.93
N PHE A 407 1.74 17.05 6.23
CA PHE A 407 0.29 17.20 6.06
C PHE A 407 -0.47 17.13 7.40
N SER A 408 -0.09 16.22 8.30
CA SER A 408 -0.69 16.12 9.63
C SER A 408 -0.44 17.39 10.45
N PHE A 409 0.77 17.95 10.38
CA PHE A 409 1.11 19.20 11.05
C PHE A 409 0.31 20.39 10.49
N LEU A 410 0.17 20.49 9.16
CA LEU A 410 -0.66 21.52 8.53
C LEU A 410 -2.13 21.40 8.95
N GLY A 411 -2.67 20.18 9.01
CA GLY A 411 -4.02 19.91 9.49
C GLY A 411 -4.22 20.30 10.96
N TRP A 412 -3.25 19.95 11.81
CA TRP A 412 -3.24 20.35 13.23
C TRP A 412 -3.16 21.86 13.41
N MET A 413 -2.33 22.56 12.62
CA MET A 413 -2.28 24.02 12.62
C MET A 413 -3.63 24.64 12.26
N LYS A 414 -4.29 24.16 11.20
CA LYS A 414 -5.61 24.65 10.80
C LYS A 414 -6.65 24.47 11.91
N LEU A 415 -6.73 23.27 12.47
CA LEU A 415 -7.61 22.96 13.60
C LEU A 415 -7.32 23.83 14.83
N SER A 416 -6.04 24.09 15.11
CA SER A 416 -5.64 24.93 16.23
C SER A 416 -6.08 26.39 16.05
N VAL A 417 -5.92 26.94 14.83
CA VAL A 417 -6.41 28.29 14.51
C VAL A 417 -7.93 28.38 14.65
N GLU A 418 -8.68 27.40 14.13
CA GLU A 418 -10.15 27.35 14.27
C GLU A 418 -10.57 27.22 15.73
N ASN A 419 -9.90 26.38 16.52
CA ASN A 419 -10.19 26.18 17.94
C ASN A 419 -9.94 27.46 18.76
N ILE A 420 -8.86 28.20 18.48
CA ILE A 420 -8.60 29.51 19.08
C ILE A 420 -9.71 30.50 18.71
N ALA A 421 -10.13 30.54 17.44
CA ALA A 421 -11.21 31.41 17.00
C ALA A 421 -12.56 31.07 17.66
N LEU A 422 -12.86 29.78 17.85
CA LEU A 422 -14.05 29.30 18.56
C LEU A 422 -14.03 29.70 20.03
N LYS A 423 -12.91 29.51 20.74
CA LYS A 423 -12.75 29.96 22.13
C LYS A 423 -13.02 31.46 22.28
N ASN A 424 -12.47 32.27 21.37
CA ASN A 424 -12.69 33.72 21.37
C ASN A 424 -14.17 34.08 21.11
N LYS A 425 -14.88 33.34 20.25
CA LYS A 425 -16.33 33.53 20.05
C LYS A 425 -17.14 33.13 21.29
N LEU A 426 -16.75 32.03 21.94
CA LEU A 426 -17.42 31.51 23.12
C LEU A 426 -17.29 32.50 24.29
N GLU A 427 -16.11 33.07 24.50
CA GLU A 427 -15.89 34.11 25.51
C GLU A 427 -16.71 35.38 25.23
N LYS A 428 -16.85 35.78 23.95
CA LYS A 428 -17.74 36.89 23.56
C LYS A 428 -19.22 36.60 23.84
N ILE A 429 -19.67 35.37 23.59
CA ILE A 429 -21.05 34.94 23.87
C ILE A 429 -21.28 34.89 25.38
N GLU A 430 -20.33 34.36 26.15
CA GLU A 430 -20.41 34.32 27.61
C GLU A 430 -20.45 35.73 28.23
N LYS A 431 -19.65 36.68 27.70
CA LYS A 431 -19.75 38.10 28.09
C LYS A 431 -21.12 38.71 27.77
N LYS A 432 -21.74 38.36 26.63
CA LYS A 432 -23.11 38.77 26.29
C LYS A 432 -24.15 38.15 27.23
N LEU A 433 -24.00 36.88 27.59
CA LEU A 433 -24.86 36.16 28.53
C LEU A 433 -24.79 36.73 29.96
N LYS A 434 -23.59 37.14 30.39
CA LYS A 434 -23.41 37.85 31.68
C LYS A 434 -24.06 39.25 31.67
N GLY A 435 -24.31 39.84 30.50
CA GLY A 435 -25.03 41.11 30.33
C GLY A 435 -26.56 41.00 30.25
N THR A 436 -27.13 39.79 30.22
CA THR A 436 -28.58 39.54 30.09
C THR A 436 -29.40 39.23 31.37
N PRO A 437 -28.91 39.30 32.63
CA PRO A 437 -29.73 38.94 33.79
C PRO A 437 -30.93 39.87 34.00
N LEU A 438 -30.91 41.09 33.44
CA LEU A 438 -32.05 42.01 33.48
C LEU A 438 -33.25 41.53 32.66
N LEU A 439 -33.01 40.81 31.55
CA LEU A 439 -34.05 40.30 30.66
C LEU A 439 -34.68 39.01 31.19
N LEU A 440 -33.88 38.13 31.81
CA LEU A 440 -34.39 36.90 32.44
C LEU A 440 -35.28 37.22 33.64
N THR A 441 -34.86 38.15 34.51
CA THR A 441 -35.65 38.59 35.67
C THR A 441 -36.93 39.34 35.28
N THR A 442 -36.94 40.09 34.17
CA THR A 442 -38.20 40.66 33.65
C THR A 442 -39.12 39.59 33.09
N LEU A 443 -38.61 38.58 32.39
CA LEU A 443 -39.40 37.50 31.82
C LEU A 443 -40.07 36.63 32.89
N GLU A 444 -39.36 36.33 33.98
CA GLU A 444 -39.93 35.62 35.14
C GLU A 444 -41.04 36.43 35.81
N ASN A 445 -40.81 37.73 36.05
CA ASN A 445 -41.83 38.65 36.58
C ASN A 445 -43.09 38.75 35.68
N PHE A 446 -42.93 38.68 34.35
CA PHE A 446 -44.08 38.67 33.44
C PHE A 446 -44.86 37.35 33.49
N LYS A 447 -44.18 36.20 33.58
CA LYS A 447 -44.85 34.90 33.72
C LYS A 447 -45.64 34.78 35.01
N GLU A 448 -45.12 35.28 36.13
CA GLU A 448 -45.87 35.31 37.39
C GLU A 448 -47.14 36.15 37.29
N LYS A 449 -47.06 37.34 36.67
CA LYS A 449 -48.22 38.21 36.47
C LYS A 449 -49.28 37.56 35.56
N GLU A 450 -48.87 36.86 34.50
CA GLU A 450 -49.80 36.15 33.61
C GLU A 450 -50.57 35.03 34.35
N LEU A 451 -49.90 34.28 35.23
CA LEU A 451 -50.53 33.23 36.02
C LEU A 451 -51.57 33.79 37.01
N VAL A 452 -51.27 34.92 37.65
CA VAL A 452 -52.22 35.60 38.55
C VAL A 452 -53.45 36.07 37.78
N ILE A 453 -53.27 36.63 36.59
CA ILE A 453 -54.38 37.10 35.74
C ILE A 453 -55.25 35.91 35.30
N LYS A 454 -54.67 34.79 34.87
CA LYS A 454 -55.42 33.59 34.49
C LYS A 454 -56.24 33.00 35.65
N ARG A 455 -55.70 33.00 36.87
CA ARG A 455 -56.47 32.56 38.07
C ARG A 455 -57.65 33.48 38.35
N ARG A 456 -57.45 34.80 38.32
CA ARG A 456 -58.53 35.77 38.56
C ARG A 456 -59.62 35.71 37.49
N SER A 457 -59.25 35.51 36.22
CA SER A 457 -60.22 35.34 35.12
C SER A 457 -61.13 34.13 35.35
N LYS A 458 -60.58 32.98 35.75
CA LYS A 458 -61.38 31.77 36.01
C LYS A 458 -62.38 31.96 37.16
N VAL A 459 -62.02 32.73 38.19
CA VAL A 459 -62.93 33.07 39.30
C VAL A 459 -64.05 33.99 38.83
N VAL A 460 -63.75 34.98 37.98
CA VAL A 460 -64.77 35.87 37.39
C VAL A 460 -65.73 35.08 36.49
N ASP A 461 -65.24 34.16 35.67
CA ASP A 461 -66.07 33.31 34.81
C ASP A 461 -67.00 32.39 35.61
N TYR A 462 -66.56 31.90 36.78
CA TYR A 462 -67.41 31.14 37.71
C TYR A 462 -68.54 32.01 38.27
N LEU A 463 -68.22 33.21 38.77
CA LEU A 463 -69.21 34.12 39.37
C LEU A 463 -70.25 34.62 38.36
N LEU A 464 -69.87 34.76 37.09
CA LEU A 464 -70.81 35.13 36.02
C LEU A 464 -71.79 34.01 35.69
N LYS A 465 -71.40 32.73 35.82
CA LYS A 465 -72.25 31.57 35.55
C LYS A 465 -73.33 31.31 36.63
N GLU A 466 -73.15 31.82 37.85
CA GLU A 466 -74.15 31.67 38.94
C GLU A 466 -75.28 32.72 38.93
N ARG A 467 -75.20 33.79 38.10
CA ARG A 467 -76.24 34.82 38.06
C ARG A 467 -77.51 34.32 37.35
N ARG A 468 -78.60 34.15 38.11
CA ARG A 468 -79.95 33.98 37.52
C ARG A 468 -80.46 35.30 36.94
N ASN A 469 -81.07 35.24 35.76
CA ASN A 469 -81.57 36.42 35.05
C ASN A 469 -82.98 36.82 35.56
N PHE A 470 -83.04 37.39 36.77
CA PHE A 470 -84.30 37.87 37.36
C PHE A 470 -84.97 38.98 36.53
N ALA A 471 -84.21 39.73 35.74
CA ALA A 471 -84.75 40.77 34.87
C ALA A 471 -85.70 40.19 33.82
N HIS A 472 -85.31 39.08 33.19
CA HIS A 472 -86.17 38.40 32.20
C HIS A 472 -87.45 37.85 32.82
N PHE A 473 -87.39 37.31 34.05
CA PHE A 473 -88.57 36.88 34.78
C PHE A 473 -89.54 38.05 35.06
N LEU A 474 -89.03 39.18 35.53
CA LEU A 474 -89.85 40.36 35.84
C LEU A 474 -90.48 40.99 34.58
N GLU A 475 -89.86 40.80 33.42
CA GLU A 475 -90.38 41.24 32.13
C GLU A 475 -91.60 40.43 31.68
N ILE A 476 -91.59 39.11 31.91
CA ILE A 476 -92.67 38.20 31.46
C ILE A 476 -93.87 38.22 32.40
N LEU A 477 -93.66 38.43 33.69
CA LEU A 477 -94.72 38.29 34.69
C LEU A 477 -95.99 39.15 34.43
N PRO A 478 -95.89 40.42 33.99
CA PRO A 478 -97.07 41.23 33.67
C PRO A 478 -97.98 40.60 32.60
N ASP A 479 -97.41 39.91 31.61
CA ASP A 479 -98.19 39.27 30.53
C ASP A 479 -98.97 38.04 31.01
N LEU A 480 -98.46 37.38 32.06
CA LEU A 480 -99.09 36.20 32.65
C LEU A 480 -100.27 36.56 33.55
N VAL A 481 -100.31 37.78 34.08
CA VAL A 481 -101.33 38.24 35.04
C VAL A 481 -102.59 38.68 34.28
N PRO A 482 -103.75 38.01 34.47
CA PRO A 482 -105.01 38.45 33.90
C PRO A 482 -105.33 39.91 34.29
N LYS A 483 -105.96 40.65 33.37
CA LYS A 483 -106.22 42.10 33.53
C LYS A 483 -107.13 42.43 34.72
N GLU A 484 -107.86 41.44 35.21
CA GLU A 484 -108.77 41.52 36.35
C GLU A 484 -108.06 41.37 37.71
N ILE A 485 -106.76 41.03 37.72
CA ILE A 485 -105.95 40.88 38.92
C ILE A 485 -105.11 42.14 39.18
N PHE A 486 -105.27 42.69 40.37
CA PHE A 486 -104.37 43.68 40.96
C PHE A 486 -103.28 42.96 41.76
N LEU A 487 -102.01 43.11 41.38
CA LEU A 487 -100.89 42.63 42.17
C LEU A 487 -100.64 43.59 43.35
N LEU A 488 -100.69 43.06 44.56
CA LEU A 488 -100.48 43.82 45.80
C LEU A 488 -99.04 43.71 46.32
N SER A 489 -98.41 42.55 46.14
CA SER A 489 -97.06 42.28 46.62
C SER A 489 -96.41 41.19 45.78
N LEU A 490 -95.11 41.36 45.55
CA LEU A 490 -94.25 40.38 44.89
C LEU A 490 -92.93 40.26 45.66
N LYS A 491 -92.57 39.04 46.07
CA LYS A 491 -91.32 38.74 46.77
C LYS A 491 -90.63 37.53 46.17
N ILE A 492 -89.31 37.60 46.02
CA ILE A 492 -88.45 36.48 45.63
C ILE A 492 -87.53 36.16 46.79
N GLU A 493 -87.57 34.93 47.29
CA GLU A 493 -86.74 34.48 48.41
C GLU A 493 -85.76 33.39 47.95
N LYS A 494 -84.47 33.51 48.34
CA LYS A 494 -83.44 32.48 48.13
C LYS A 494 -83.48 31.49 49.30
N VAL A 495 -83.54 30.21 49.00
CA VAL A 495 -83.43 29.13 49.99
C VAL A 495 -82.00 28.58 49.93
N GLU A 496 -81.19 28.86 50.96
CA GLU A 496 -79.79 28.39 51.05
C GLU A 496 -79.69 27.00 51.72
N SER A 497 -78.86 26.14 51.13
CA SER A 497 -78.44 24.85 51.70
C SER A 497 -77.12 25.04 52.46
N GLN A 498 -77.01 24.51 53.68
CA GLN A 498 -75.92 24.74 54.65
C GLN A 498 -74.47 24.60 54.10
N THR A 499 -73.59 25.51 54.54
CA THR A 499 -72.15 25.67 54.21
C THR A 499 -71.19 24.97 55.19
N LEU A 500 -70.01 24.52 54.70
CA LEU A 500 -68.86 24.06 55.51
C LEU A 500 -67.66 25.03 55.43
N ASN A 501 -66.80 24.92 56.44
CA ASN A 501 -65.94 25.93 57.08
C ASN A 501 -64.62 26.33 56.39
N SER A 502 -64.20 27.56 56.68
CA SER A 502 -62.97 28.26 56.29
C SER A 502 -61.65 27.73 56.90
N GLN A 503 -61.58 26.49 57.37
CA GLN A 503 -60.38 25.92 58.02
C GLN A 503 -59.51 25.04 57.10
N GLU A 504 -60.00 24.63 55.92
CA GLU A 504 -59.22 23.81 54.97
C GLU A 504 -58.33 24.65 54.03
N ILE A 505 -58.57 25.96 53.91
CA ILE A 505 -57.79 26.84 53.02
C ILE A 505 -56.41 27.16 53.60
N SER A 506 -56.28 27.22 54.93
CA SER A 506 -55.04 27.63 55.60
C SER A 506 -53.96 26.54 55.63
N GLN A 507 -54.28 25.28 55.27
CA GLN A 507 -53.29 24.19 55.21
C GLN A 507 -52.63 24.04 53.83
N LEU A 508 -53.17 24.67 52.77
CA LEU A 508 -52.59 24.61 51.43
C LEU A 508 -51.39 25.56 51.21
N ASP A 509 -51.27 26.64 51.97
CA ASP A 509 -50.20 27.65 51.77
C ASP A 509 -48.85 27.25 52.38
N ASN A 510 -48.81 26.37 53.40
CA ASN A 510 -47.57 26.10 54.14
C ASN A 510 -46.64 25.04 53.50
N ASN A 511 -47.09 24.26 52.52
CA ASN A 511 -46.29 23.16 51.93
C ASN A 511 -45.53 23.53 50.64
N LEU A 512 -45.54 24.80 50.21
CA LEU A 512 -44.93 25.22 48.93
C LEU A 512 -43.56 25.92 49.05
N GLN A 513 -42.93 25.93 50.22
CA GLN A 513 -41.68 26.69 50.45
C GLN A 513 -40.40 25.88 50.71
N GLN A 514 -40.37 24.54 50.60
CA GLN A 514 -39.11 23.80 50.78
C GLN A 514 -38.83 22.73 49.71
N ASN A 515 -37.77 23.03 48.96
CA ASN A 515 -36.94 22.21 48.08
C ASN A 515 -37.43 21.82 46.65
N PRO A 516 -36.68 22.24 45.60
CA PRO A 516 -36.92 21.89 44.21
C PRO A 516 -36.00 20.76 43.76
N GLN A 517 -36.48 19.51 43.76
CA GLN A 517 -35.94 18.38 42.99
C GLN A 517 -36.70 17.10 43.40
N ASP A 518 -37.75 16.73 42.69
CA ASP A 518 -37.85 15.44 41.98
C ASP A 518 -39.24 15.20 41.36
N THR A 519 -39.19 14.66 40.15
CA THR A 519 -40.14 13.75 39.47
C THR A 519 -41.66 13.82 39.70
N SER A 520 -42.36 14.12 38.59
CA SER A 520 -43.60 13.46 38.12
C SER A 520 -44.66 13.03 39.16
N GLN A 521 -45.68 13.86 39.36
CA GLN A 521 -47.02 13.41 39.78
C GLN A 521 -48.10 14.18 39.02
N ASP A 522 -49.07 13.43 38.48
CA ASP A 522 -50.28 13.93 37.85
C ASP A 522 -51.10 14.77 38.84
N PHE A 523 -51.45 15.99 38.42
CA PHE A 523 -52.44 16.82 39.12
C PHE A 523 -53.85 16.27 38.84
N PRO A 524 -54.69 16.02 39.85
CA PRO A 524 -56.09 15.64 39.62
C PRO A 524 -56.84 16.80 38.94
N SER A 525 -57.63 16.47 37.93
CA SER A 525 -58.53 17.40 37.25
C SER A 525 -59.51 18.03 38.25
N SER A 526 -59.55 19.36 38.23
CA SER A 526 -60.34 20.25 39.09
C SER A 526 -61.85 20.21 38.80
N GLU A 527 -62.42 19.04 38.53
CA GLU A 527 -63.84 18.86 38.17
C GLU A 527 -64.68 18.22 39.29
N SER A 528 -64.08 17.63 40.33
CA SER A 528 -64.83 16.85 41.33
C SER A 528 -65.33 17.61 42.57
N ILE A 529 -65.06 18.92 42.70
CA ILE A 529 -65.39 19.70 43.91
C ILE A 529 -66.59 20.64 43.72
N TYR A 530 -67.00 20.96 42.49
CA TYR A 530 -67.92 22.09 42.22
C TYR A 530 -69.37 21.71 41.84
N GLU A 531 -69.74 20.43 41.90
CA GLU A 531 -71.03 19.96 41.37
C GLU A 531 -72.20 19.91 42.38
N LYS A 532 -72.03 20.39 43.62
CA LYS A 532 -73.09 20.35 44.64
C LYS A 532 -73.28 21.69 45.33
N GLN A 533 -74.18 22.53 44.79
CA GLN A 533 -75.04 23.48 45.55
C GLN A 533 -75.80 24.42 44.60
N LYS A 534 -76.90 23.96 43.99
CA LYS A 534 -77.83 24.87 43.27
C LYS A 534 -78.81 25.50 44.26
N SER A 535 -78.76 26.83 44.42
CA SER A 535 -79.72 27.59 45.24
C SER A 535 -81.10 27.59 44.61
N LYS A 536 -82.16 27.34 45.39
CA LYS A 536 -83.57 27.41 44.94
C LYS A 536 -84.17 28.79 45.25
N TYR A 537 -85.03 29.30 44.37
CA TYR A 537 -85.72 30.59 44.55
C TYR A 537 -87.24 30.42 44.51
N ILE A 538 -87.95 31.04 45.46
CA ILE A 538 -89.42 30.97 45.57
C ILE A 538 -90.00 32.37 45.34
N LEU A 539 -90.95 32.46 44.41
CA LEU A 539 -91.78 33.63 44.13
C LEU A 539 -93.07 33.57 44.96
N LYS A 540 -93.35 34.63 45.71
CA LYS A 540 -94.61 34.82 46.45
C LYS A 540 -95.34 36.04 45.91
N ILE A 541 -96.59 35.84 45.49
CA ILE A 541 -97.48 36.86 44.95
C ILE A 541 -98.70 37.00 45.84
N GLU A 542 -99.04 38.22 46.23
CA GLU A 542 -100.36 38.55 46.77
C GLU A 542 -101.13 39.35 45.74
N GLY A 543 -102.32 38.88 45.38
CA GLY A 543 -103.17 39.51 44.38
C GLY A 543 -104.57 39.78 44.90
N ALA A 544 -105.33 40.62 44.20
CA ALA A 544 -106.73 40.89 44.49
C ALA A 544 -107.54 41.10 43.22
N THR A 545 -108.84 40.82 43.27
CA THR A 545 -109.78 41.09 42.17
C THR A 545 -111.04 41.76 42.70
N PHE A 546 -111.70 42.58 41.88
CA PHE A 546 -113.03 43.12 42.17
C PHE A 546 -114.07 42.31 41.39
N SER A 547 -114.46 41.16 41.92
CA SER A 547 -115.31 40.18 41.24
C SER A 547 -116.12 39.36 42.25
N ASN A 548 -117.18 38.65 41.85
CA ASN A 548 -117.85 37.65 42.70
C ASN A 548 -116.92 36.42 42.94
N TYR A 549 -117.25 35.55 43.90
CA TYR A 549 -116.38 34.43 44.29
C TYR A 549 -116.16 33.41 43.17
N GLU A 550 -117.19 33.16 42.35
CA GLU A 550 -117.12 32.25 41.20
C GLU A 550 -116.15 32.78 40.13
N THR A 551 -116.20 34.09 39.89
CA THR A 551 -115.34 34.78 38.93
C THR A 551 -113.91 34.89 39.46
N LEU A 552 -113.71 35.12 40.77
CA LEU A 552 -112.40 35.04 41.41
C LEU A 552 -111.75 33.67 41.18
N ILE A 553 -112.49 32.58 41.42
CA ILE A 553 -111.99 31.21 41.18
C ILE A 553 -111.59 31.04 39.71
N LYS A 554 -112.43 31.51 38.77
CA LYS A 554 -112.15 31.40 37.34
C LYS A 554 -110.87 32.15 36.96
N ILE A 555 -110.74 33.41 37.37
CA ILE A 555 -109.60 34.28 37.06
C ILE A 555 -108.31 33.74 37.69
N THR A 556 -108.34 33.33 38.96
CA THR A 556 -107.15 32.83 39.67
C THR A 556 -106.69 31.45 39.16
N ARG A 557 -107.61 30.59 38.72
CA ARG A 557 -107.25 29.34 38.03
C ARG A 557 -106.64 29.61 36.66
N GLU A 558 -107.16 30.59 35.93
CA GLU A 558 -106.57 31.02 34.66
C GLU A 558 -105.16 31.58 34.88
N PHE A 559 -104.96 32.42 35.90
CA PHE A 559 -103.65 32.93 36.27
C PHE A 559 -102.66 31.81 36.60
N LYS A 560 -103.08 30.86 37.45
CA LYS A 560 -102.27 29.68 37.77
C LYS A 560 -101.89 28.90 36.51
N LYS A 561 -102.86 28.66 35.61
CA LYS A 561 -102.64 27.93 34.37
C LYS A 561 -101.64 28.63 33.45
N ARG A 562 -101.75 29.95 33.28
CA ARG A 562 -100.79 30.75 32.48
C ARG A 562 -99.38 30.67 33.05
N MET A 563 -99.23 30.70 34.38
CA MET A 563 -97.92 30.54 35.02
C MET A 563 -97.34 29.13 34.81
N GLU A 564 -98.16 28.07 34.88
CA GLU A 564 -97.72 26.69 34.60
C GLU A 564 -97.31 26.50 33.14
N GLU A 565 -98.07 27.06 32.19
CA GLU A 565 -97.78 26.99 30.74
C GLU A 565 -96.52 27.78 30.35
N SER A 566 -96.12 28.80 31.13
CA SER A 566 -94.93 29.59 30.84
C SER A 566 -93.61 28.81 30.91
N GLY A 567 -93.58 27.68 31.63
CA GLY A 567 -92.37 26.88 31.87
C GLY A 567 -91.36 27.48 32.87
N TYR A 568 -91.51 28.76 33.23
CA TYR A 568 -90.61 29.46 34.17
C TYR A 568 -90.93 29.21 35.65
N PHE A 569 -92.06 28.58 35.95
CA PHE A 569 -92.51 28.32 37.32
C PHE A 569 -92.86 26.84 37.51
N LYS A 570 -92.48 26.30 38.67
CA LYS A 570 -92.82 24.96 39.13
C LYS A 570 -93.48 25.04 40.50
N ASN A 571 -94.19 23.99 40.90
CA ASN A 571 -94.78 23.88 42.25
C ASN A 571 -95.67 25.08 42.64
N ILE A 572 -96.65 25.42 41.80
CA ILE A 572 -97.52 26.59 42.02
C ILE A 572 -98.66 26.28 43.00
N HIS A 573 -98.66 26.95 44.14
CA HIS A 573 -99.65 26.83 45.20
C HIS A 573 -100.53 28.08 45.28
N LEU A 574 -101.82 27.94 44.99
CA LEU A 574 -102.82 29.01 45.07
C LEU A 574 -103.65 28.88 46.36
N LYS A 575 -103.72 29.95 47.14
CA LYS A 575 -104.51 30.04 48.38
C LYS A 575 -105.63 31.08 48.19
N LEU A 576 -106.86 30.59 48.19
CA LEU A 576 -108.07 31.40 48.03
C LEU A 576 -108.62 31.86 49.39
N PRO A 577 -109.36 32.97 49.44
CA PRO A 577 -110.07 33.39 50.64
C PRO A 577 -111.22 32.42 50.95
N SER A 578 -111.60 32.33 52.23
CA SER A 578 -112.73 31.51 52.69
C SER A 578 -114.04 31.95 52.03
N LEU A 579 -114.86 30.99 51.58
CA LEU A 579 -116.18 31.25 51.04
C LEU A 579 -117.09 31.85 52.12
N GLU A 580 -117.76 32.95 51.80
CA GLU A 580 -118.73 33.58 52.69
C GLU A 580 -120.16 33.13 52.41
N LYS A 581 -121.10 33.55 53.26
CA LYS A 581 -122.51 33.14 53.22
C LYS A 581 -123.15 33.49 51.87
N ILE A 582 -123.61 32.48 51.14
CA ILE A 582 -124.23 32.60 49.82
C ILE A 582 -125.52 33.43 49.93
N SER A 583 -125.59 34.52 49.18
CA SER A 583 -126.76 35.42 49.10
C SER A 583 -127.04 35.67 47.62
N PRO A 584 -127.95 34.91 46.99
CA PRO A 584 -128.15 34.96 45.54
C PRO A 584 -128.73 36.31 45.10
N VAL A 585 -128.07 36.95 44.12
CA VAL A 585 -128.47 38.20 43.49
C VAL A 585 -128.76 37.94 42.01
N ILE A 586 -129.89 38.43 41.50
CA ILE A 586 -130.29 38.29 40.10
C ILE A 586 -129.77 39.50 39.32
N GLU A 587 -128.73 39.31 38.50
CA GLU A 587 -128.21 40.32 37.57
C GLU A 587 -128.43 39.83 36.13
N LYS A 588 -129.14 40.62 35.31
CA LYS A 588 -129.26 40.46 33.85
C LYS A 588 -129.45 38.99 33.40
N GLU A 589 -130.48 38.35 33.95
CA GLU A 589 -130.91 36.96 33.61
C GLU A 589 -129.96 35.83 34.04
N LYS A 590 -128.96 36.09 34.91
CA LYS A 590 -128.11 35.06 35.53
C LYS A 590 -128.14 35.18 37.07
N ILE A 591 -128.25 34.04 37.75
CA ILE A 591 -128.17 33.96 39.22
C ILE A 591 -126.69 33.99 39.61
N VAL A 592 -126.26 35.05 40.29
CA VAL A 592 -124.93 35.16 40.88
C VAL A 592 -125.05 34.88 42.38
N LEU A 593 -124.29 33.92 42.89
CA LEU A 593 -124.44 33.43 44.27
C LEU A 593 -123.76 34.34 45.32
N THR A 594 -122.84 35.20 44.89
CA THR A 594 -122.07 36.08 45.79
C THR A 594 -121.92 37.50 45.24
N GLU A 595 -121.93 38.49 46.12
CA GLU A 595 -121.81 39.91 45.75
C GLU A 595 -120.41 40.24 45.19
N VAL A 596 -120.34 41.24 44.32
CA VAL A 596 -119.09 41.78 43.77
C VAL A 596 -118.41 42.68 44.80
N ARG A 597 -117.17 42.36 45.16
CA ARG A 597 -116.33 43.19 46.04
C ARG A 597 -114.86 42.82 45.89
N PHE A 598 -114.00 43.57 46.57
CA PHE A 598 -112.56 43.34 46.57
C PHE A 598 -112.18 42.07 47.36
N ARG A 599 -111.64 41.06 46.67
CA ARG A 599 -111.22 39.77 47.27
C ARG A 599 -109.73 39.53 47.02
N LYS A 600 -108.97 39.19 48.07
CA LYS A 600 -107.53 38.92 48.04
C LYS A 600 -107.24 37.42 47.93
N PHE A 601 -106.16 37.04 47.26
CA PHE A 601 -105.61 35.69 47.18
C PHE A 601 -104.07 35.73 47.27
N SER A 602 -103.45 34.59 47.59
CA SER A 602 -101.98 34.46 47.55
C SER A 602 -101.57 33.28 46.66
N LEU A 603 -100.43 33.42 45.99
CA LEU A 603 -99.85 32.42 45.11
C LEU A 603 -98.35 32.28 45.40
N GLU A 604 -97.87 31.06 45.58
CA GLU A 604 -96.44 30.76 45.72
C GLU A 604 -95.98 29.85 44.59
N ALA A 605 -94.80 30.08 44.04
CA ALA A 605 -94.23 29.31 42.93
C ALA A 605 -92.70 29.22 43.02
N GLU A 606 -92.11 28.07 42.69
CA GLU A 606 -90.66 27.90 42.55
C GLU A 606 -90.20 28.41 41.18
N ILE A 607 -89.18 29.27 41.12
CA ILE A 607 -88.63 29.77 39.86
C ILE A 607 -87.75 28.67 39.24
N ALA A 608 -88.18 28.17 38.08
CA ALA A 608 -87.47 27.17 37.31
C ALA A 608 -86.12 27.71 36.81
N GLU A 609 -85.20 26.80 36.46
CA GLU A 609 -83.91 27.15 35.86
C GLU A 609 -84.03 27.68 34.44
#